data_AF-A0A6L5I1D6-F1
#
_entry.id   AF-A0A6L5I1D6-F1
#
_cell.length_a   1.000
_cell.length_b   1.000
_cell.length_c   1.000
_cell.angle_alpha   90.00
_cell.angle_beta   90.00
_cell.angle_gamma   90.00
#
_symmetry.space_group_name_H-M   'P 1'
#
loop_
_entity.id
_entity.type
_entity.pdbx_description
1 polymer ?
#
loop_
_entity_poly.entity_id
_entity_poly.type
_entity_poly.pdbx_seq_one_letter_code
_entity_poly.pdbx_strand_id
1 'polypeptide(L)'
;MKLKNVLLWAALGTAGAAQAAPDLPRHADLDLATAQQLAAAALKHCSGALNVLDRGGNVLLALRPENIGPHNLLASQRKAYTALSTKTPTRLFAERARNNPEAANLNSIPE
;
A
#
# COMPACT_ATOMS: atom_id res chain seq x y z
N MET A 1 61.28 7.03 -31.50
CA MET A 1 60.70 5.67 -31.59
C MET A 1 59.36 5.68 -30.86
N LYS A 2 58.27 5.37 -31.59
CA LYS A 2 56.96 4.88 -31.09
C LYS A 2 56.07 5.82 -30.24
N LEU A 3 55.71 6.99 -30.78
CA LEU A 3 54.50 7.72 -30.35
C LEU A 3 53.18 7.07 -30.86
N LYS A 4 53.28 6.15 -31.84
CA LYS A 4 52.13 5.47 -32.46
C LYS A 4 51.54 4.31 -31.64
N ASN A 5 52.22 3.86 -30.57
CA ASN A 5 51.78 2.69 -29.80
C ASN A 5 50.95 3.01 -28.55
N VAL A 6 50.84 4.29 -28.17
CA VAL A 6 50.08 4.70 -26.97
C VAL A 6 48.57 4.81 -27.25
N LEU A 7 48.18 5.01 -28.50
CA LEU A 7 46.77 5.10 -28.91
C LEU A 7 46.03 3.75 -28.99
N LEU A 8 46.72 2.62 -28.85
CA LEU A 8 46.08 1.29 -29.00
C LEU A 8 45.59 0.66 -27.68
N TRP A 9 45.95 1.21 -26.52
CA TRP A 9 45.56 0.64 -25.21
C TRP A 9 44.39 1.36 -24.53
N ALA A 10 43.88 2.46 -25.10
CA ALA A 10 42.77 3.21 -24.53
C ALA A 10 41.37 2.76 -25.02
N ALA A 11 41.29 1.74 -25.88
CA ALA A 11 40.04 1.34 -26.54
C ALA A 11 39.28 0.17 -25.85
N LEU A 12 39.76 -0.36 -24.72
CA LEU A 12 39.22 -1.60 -24.14
C LEU A 12 38.54 -1.46 -22.76
N GLY A 13 38.14 -0.24 -22.38
CA GLY A 13 37.81 0.06 -20.98
C GLY A 13 36.37 0.43 -20.63
N THR A 14 35.40 0.43 -21.55
CA THR A 14 34.02 0.83 -21.21
C THR A 14 32.97 0.00 -21.94
N ALA A 15 33.00 -1.32 -21.77
CA ALA A 15 31.77 -2.10 -21.84
C ALA A 15 31.03 -1.85 -20.51
N GLY A 16 30.28 -0.75 -20.43
CA GLY A 16 29.33 -0.56 -19.35
C GLY A 16 28.39 -1.76 -19.38
N ALA A 17 28.41 -2.58 -18.33
CA ALA A 17 27.43 -3.64 -18.17
C ALA A 17 26.05 -2.96 -18.19
N ALA A 18 25.32 -3.11 -19.30
CA ALA A 18 23.91 -2.81 -19.31
C ALA A 18 23.29 -3.81 -18.33
N GLN A 19 23.11 -3.37 -17.08
CA GLN A 19 22.37 -4.15 -16.10
C GLN A 19 20.94 -4.22 -16.63
N ALA A 20 20.62 -5.31 -17.31
CA ALA A 20 19.26 -5.62 -17.70
C ALA A 20 18.46 -5.77 -16.40
N ALA A 21 17.78 -4.71 -16.00
CA ALA A 21 16.85 -4.77 -14.89
C ALA A 21 15.76 -5.77 -15.27
N PRO A 22 15.42 -6.72 -14.39
CA PRO A 22 14.30 -7.63 -14.65
C PRO A 22 13.05 -6.79 -14.91
N ASP A 23 12.26 -7.19 -15.90
CA ASP A 23 10.98 -6.55 -16.18
C ASP A 23 9.98 -6.96 -15.10
N LEU A 24 9.91 -6.14 -14.05
CA LEU A 24 9.06 -6.38 -12.90
C LEU A 24 7.63 -5.88 -13.17
N PRO A 25 6.61 -6.56 -12.63
CA PRO A 25 5.23 -6.06 -12.66
C PRO A 25 5.15 -4.65 -12.11
N ARG A 26 4.54 -3.75 -12.88
CA ARG A 26 4.21 -2.39 -12.42
C ARG A 26 2.79 -2.36 -11.89
N HIS A 27 2.58 -1.65 -10.79
CA HIS A 27 1.28 -1.45 -10.18
C HIS A 27 1.02 0.04 -9.99
N ALA A 28 -0.24 0.44 -10.13
CA ALA A 28 -0.66 1.75 -9.67
C ALA A 28 -0.82 1.68 -8.15
N ASP A 29 -0.15 2.59 -7.44
CA ASP A 29 -0.23 2.72 -5.99
C ASP A 29 -0.86 4.06 -5.62
N LEU A 30 -1.54 4.07 -4.48
CA LEU A 30 -2.05 5.31 -3.90
C LEU A 30 -0.89 6.10 -3.32
N ASP A 31 -0.81 7.37 -3.67
CA ASP A 31 0.08 8.32 -3.01
C ASP A 31 -0.65 9.06 -1.88
N LEU A 32 0.11 9.83 -1.10
CA LEU A 32 -0.43 10.62 0.00
C LEU A 32 -1.43 11.68 -0.49
N ALA A 33 -1.18 12.30 -1.64
CA ALA A 33 -2.07 13.33 -2.19
C ALA A 33 -3.46 12.75 -2.52
N THR A 34 -3.51 11.58 -3.16
CA THR A 34 -4.76 10.86 -3.44
C THR A 34 -5.42 10.40 -2.15
N ALA A 35 -4.65 9.91 -1.17
CA ALA A 35 -5.19 9.53 0.15
C ALA A 35 -5.86 10.71 0.87
N GLN A 36 -5.28 11.92 0.79
CA GLN A 36 -5.88 13.14 1.34
C GLN A 36 -7.17 13.53 0.62
N GLN A 37 -7.22 13.41 -0.71
CA GLN A 37 -8.45 13.65 -1.49
C GLN A 37 -9.57 12.69 -1.10
N LEU A 38 -9.25 11.40 -0.95
CA LEU A 38 -10.20 10.38 -0.50
C LEU A 38 -10.74 10.68 0.89
N ALA A 39 -9.87 11.06 1.83
CA ALA A 39 -10.27 11.41 3.18
C ALA A 39 -11.17 12.67 3.22
N ALA A 40 -10.79 13.71 2.47
CA ALA A 40 -11.58 14.93 2.37
C ALA A 40 -12.97 14.67 1.76
N ALA A 41 -13.06 13.79 0.76
CA ALA A 41 -14.35 13.39 0.19
C ALA A 41 -15.19 12.59 1.19
N ALA A 42 -14.59 11.63 1.90
CA ALA A 42 -15.29 10.82 2.90
C ALA A 42 -15.87 11.68 4.03
N LEU A 43 -15.07 12.60 4.58
CA LEU A 43 -15.47 13.47 5.69
C LEU A 43 -16.58 14.49 5.33
N LYS A 44 -16.86 14.70 4.04
CA LYS A 44 -18.05 15.48 3.62
C LYS A 44 -19.37 14.74 3.85
N HIS A 45 -19.32 13.41 3.92
CA HIS A 45 -20.51 12.55 3.96
C HIS A 45 -20.62 11.75 5.26
N CYS A 46 -19.54 11.63 6.03
CA CYS A 46 -19.55 10.92 7.30
C CYS A 46 -18.65 11.59 8.34
N SER A 47 -19.00 11.38 9.62
CA SER A 47 -18.15 11.74 10.76
C SER A 47 -17.62 10.45 11.39
N GLY A 48 -16.30 10.30 11.43
CA GLY A 48 -15.65 9.09 11.93
C GLY A 48 -14.13 9.14 11.81
N ALA A 49 -13.47 8.16 12.44
CA ALA A 49 -12.04 7.93 12.22
C ALA A 49 -11.84 7.20 10.89
N LEU A 50 -10.75 7.52 10.19
CA LEU A 50 -10.45 7.04 8.86
C LEU A 50 -8.97 6.68 8.74
N ASN A 51 -8.68 5.55 8.10
CA ASN A 51 -7.33 5.14 7.73
C ASN A 51 -7.31 4.77 6.24
N VAL A 52 -6.28 5.24 5.53
CA VAL A 52 -5.97 4.86 4.14
C VAL A 52 -4.64 4.12 4.16
N LEU A 53 -4.62 2.93 3.56
CA LEU A 53 -3.43 2.10 3.46
C LEU A 53 -2.93 2.05 2.02
N ASP A 54 -1.62 1.88 1.86
CA ASP A 54 -1.02 1.54 0.56
C ASP A 54 -1.27 0.05 0.22
N ARG A 55 -0.76 -0.39 -0.93
CA ARG A 55 -0.88 -1.79 -1.38
C ARG A 55 -0.23 -2.80 -0.43
N GLY A 56 0.83 -2.41 0.27
CA GLY A 56 1.55 -3.22 1.26
C GLY A 56 0.88 -3.25 2.64
N GLY A 57 -0.18 -2.47 2.85
CA GLY A 57 -0.86 -2.35 4.13
C GLY A 57 -0.24 -1.31 5.06
N ASN A 58 0.71 -0.50 4.59
CA ASN A 58 1.26 0.60 5.37
C ASN A 58 0.28 1.77 5.41
N VAL A 59 0.24 2.48 6.53
CA VAL A 59 -0.64 3.64 6.68
C VAL A 59 -0.07 4.82 5.88
N LEU A 60 -0.85 5.30 4.92
CA LEU A 60 -0.59 6.56 4.22
C LEU A 60 -1.18 7.75 4.97
N LEU A 61 -2.40 7.58 5.51
CA LEU A 61 -3.13 8.62 6.18
C LEU A 61 -4.01 8.04 7.29
N ALA A 62 -4.00 8.67 8.45
CA ALA A 62 -4.79 8.33 9.62
C ALA A 62 -5.41 9.61 10.21
N LEU A 63 -6.73 9.69 10.26
CA LEU A 63 -7.46 10.84 10.77
C LEU A 63 -8.48 10.40 11.82
N ARG A 64 -8.56 11.14 12.93
CA ARG A 64 -9.61 10.99 13.95
C ARG A 64 -10.07 12.38 14.39
N PRO A 65 -11.28 12.82 14.03
CA PRO A 65 -11.87 14.04 14.57
C PRO A 65 -11.98 13.99 16.10
N GLU A 66 -11.98 15.17 16.72
CA GLU A 66 -11.89 15.36 18.17
C GLU A 66 -13.04 14.69 18.94
N ASN A 67 -14.24 14.67 18.33
CA ASN A 67 -15.45 14.07 18.88
C ASN A 67 -15.56 12.55 18.67
N ILE A 68 -14.57 11.91 18.04
CA ILE A 68 -14.58 10.47 17.78
C ILE A 68 -13.78 9.73 18.85
N GLY A 69 -14.38 8.73 19.49
CA GLY A 69 -13.74 7.96 20.56
C GLY A 69 -12.39 7.33 20.15
N PRO A 70 -11.41 7.22 21.07
CA PRO A 70 -10.01 6.90 20.76
C PRO A 70 -9.83 5.52 20.09
N HIS A 71 -10.68 4.54 20.43
CA HIS A 71 -10.64 3.19 19.87
C HIS A 71 -10.94 3.15 18.35
N ASN A 72 -11.62 4.16 17.81
CA ASN A 72 -12.04 4.15 16.42
C ASN A 72 -10.88 4.31 15.44
N LEU A 73 -9.76 4.94 15.85
CA LEU A 73 -8.61 5.08 14.96
C LEU A 73 -8.02 3.70 14.64
N LEU A 74 -7.70 2.91 15.67
CA LEU A 74 -7.20 1.55 15.49
C LEU A 74 -8.24 0.64 14.82
N ALA A 75 -9.52 0.75 15.20
CA ALA A 75 -10.59 -0.02 14.56
C ALA A 75 -10.72 0.28 13.05
N SER A 76 -10.57 1.55 12.65
CA SER A 76 -10.60 1.94 11.23
C SER A 76 -9.38 1.41 10.47
N GLN A 77 -8.19 1.40 11.07
CA GLN A 77 -6.99 0.80 10.48
C GLN A 77 -7.17 -0.71 10.24
N ARG A 78 -7.69 -1.45 11.24
CA ARG A 78 -7.97 -2.90 11.10
C ARG A 78 -9.00 -3.18 10.01
N LYS A 79 -10.03 -2.33 9.90
CA LYS A 79 -11.01 -2.42 8.81
C LYS A 79 -10.37 -2.17 7.45
N ALA A 80 -9.52 -1.15 7.31
CA ALA A 80 -8.82 -0.87 6.06
C ALA A 80 -7.90 -2.03 5.65
N TYR A 81 -7.16 -2.62 6.61
CA TYR A 81 -6.31 -3.78 6.36
C TYR A 81 -7.12 -5.01 5.92
N THR A 82 -8.23 -5.28 6.61
CA THR A 82 -9.14 -6.39 6.24
C THR A 82 -9.70 -6.20 4.84
N ALA A 83 -10.13 -4.98 4.48
CA ALA A 83 -10.64 -4.70 3.14
C ALA A 83 -9.55 -4.85 2.07
N LEU A 84 -8.32 -4.40 2.37
CA LEU A 84 -7.17 -4.51 1.48
C LEU A 84 -6.75 -5.97 1.24
N SER A 85 -6.67 -6.79 2.28
CA SER A 85 -6.18 -8.18 2.21
C SER A 85 -7.22 -9.14 1.63
N THR A 86 -8.50 -8.94 1.96
CA THR A 86 -9.61 -9.79 1.49
C THR A 86 -10.23 -9.30 0.17
N LYS A 87 -9.82 -8.12 -0.31
CA LYS A 87 -10.41 -7.42 -1.47
C LYS A 87 -11.93 -7.30 -1.39
N THR A 88 -12.47 -7.17 -0.17
CA THR A 88 -13.90 -7.18 0.11
C THR A 88 -14.24 -6.10 1.15
N PRO A 89 -15.31 -5.30 0.96
CA PRO A 89 -15.77 -4.38 2.00
C PRO A 89 -16.02 -5.13 3.31
N THR A 90 -15.55 -4.60 4.43
CA THR A 90 -15.53 -5.32 5.72
C THR A 90 -16.90 -5.77 6.21
N ARG A 91 -17.95 -5.00 5.92
CA ARG A 91 -19.33 -5.41 6.24
C ARG A 91 -19.73 -6.68 5.48
N LEU A 92 -19.47 -6.73 4.18
CA LEU A 92 -19.76 -7.90 3.34
C LEU A 92 -18.88 -9.10 3.75
N PHE A 93 -17.61 -8.86 4.09
CA PHE A 93 -16.74 -9.91 4.61
C PHE A 93 -17.29 -10.51 5.91
N ALA A 94 -17.70 -9.67 6.86
CA ALA A 94 -18.29 -10.13 8.13
C ALA A 94 -19.62 -10.88 7.92
N GLU A 95 -20.47 -10.42 6.98
CA GLU A 95 -21.70 -11.12 6.60
C GLU A 95 -21.42 -12.52 6.04
N ARG A 96 -20.44 -12.65 5.14
CA ARG A 96 -20.01 -13.94 4.58
C ARG A 96 -19.46 -14.88 5.65
N ALA A 97 -18.61 -14.38 6.55
CA ALA A 97 -18.05 -15.16 7.64
C ALA A 97 -19.14 -15.68 8.60
N ARG A 98 -20.15 -14.86 8.93
CA ARG A 98 -21.28 -15.30 9.77
C ARG A 98 -22.14 -16.37 9.12
N ASN A 99 -22.29 -16.32 7.80
CA ASN A 99 -23.17 -17.22 7.05
C ASN A 99 -22.45 -18.47 6.51
N ASN A 100 -21.15 -18.62 6.76
CA ASN A 100 -20.36 -19.80 6.40
C ASN A 100 -19.64 -20.34 7.65
N PRO A 101 -20.08 -21.46 8.24
CA PRO A 101 -19.44 -22.05 9.41
C PRO A 101 -17.93 -22.30 9.27
N GLU A 102 -17.44 -22.61 8.07
CA GLU A 102 -16.01 -22.84 7.80
C GLU A 102 -15.18 -21.56 7.79
N ALA A 103 -15.83 -20.39 7.67
CA ALA A 103 -15.18 -19.09 7.62
C ALA A 103 -15.42 -18.25 8.89
N ALA A 104 -16.11 -18.81 9.89
CA ALA A 104 -16.52 -18.07 11.09
C ALA A 104 -15.33 -17.49 11.88
N ASN A 105 -14.18 -18.16 11.84
CA ASN A 105 -12.95 -17.72 12.48
C ASN A 105 -12.23 -16.58 11.74
N LEU A 106 -12.51 -16.36 10.45
CA LEU A 106 -11.76 -15.40 9.61
C LEU A 106 -12.07 -13.93 9.93
N ASN A 107 -13.12 -13.64 10.71
CA ASN A 107 -13.51 -12.28 11.07
C ASN A 107 -12.86 -11.76 12.37
N SER A 108 -12.02 -12.56 13.02
CA SER A 108 -11.34 -12.21 14.27
C SER A 108 -9.87 -12.63 14.22
N ILE A 109 -8.99 -11.84 14.84
CA ILE A 109 -7.58 -12.15 15.01
C ILE A 109 -7.28 -11.96 16.51
N PRO A 110 -6.57 -12.89 17.17
CA PRO A 110 -6.11 -12.68 18.54
C PRO A 110 -5.17 -11.48 18.62
N GLU A 111 -5.31 -10.66 19.66
CA GLU A 111 -4.54 -9.44 19.90
C GLU A 111 -3.80 -9.51 21.23
#